data_AF-A0A934B690-F1
#
_entry.id   AF-A0A934B690-F1
#
_cell.length_a   1.000
_cell.length_b   1.000
_cell.length_c   1.000
_cell.angle_alpha   90.00
_cell.angle_beta   90.00
_cell.angle_gamma   90.00
#
_symmetry.space_group_name_H-M   'P 1'
#
loop_
_entity.id
_entity.type
_entity.pdbx_description
1 polymer ?
#
loop_
_entity_poly.entity_id
_entity_poly.type
_entity_poly.pdbx_seq_one_letter_code
_entity_poly.pdbx_strand_id
1 'polypeptide(L)' 'MMADEMENAEDFEAKETSKKLPLGWLILFWGLIIWGVYYFISYTPSISGWSQEKAYEESIKK' A
#
# COMPACT_ATOMS: atom_id res chain seq x y z
N MET A 1 -5.34 -38.16 20.16
CA MET A 1 -4.72 -38.24 18.81
C MET A 1 -4.95 -36.95 18.02
N MET A 2 -6.14 -36.64 17.49
CA MET A 2 -6.34 -35.37 16.74
C MET A 2 -6.29 -34.11 17.65
N ALA A 3 -6.64 -34.23 18.92
CA ALA A 3 -6.60 -33.12 19.89
C ALA A 3 -5.16 -32.77 20.33
N ASP A 4 -4.30 -33.76 20.53
CA ASP A 4 -2.90 -33.58 20.94
C ASP A 4 -2.04 -32.89 19.85
N GLU A 5 -2.35 -33.15 18.57
CA GLU A 5 -1.66 -32.52 17.44
C GLU A 5 -2.06 -31.04 17.27
N MET A 6 -3.30 -30.69 17.60
CA MET A 6 -3.78 -29.30 17.59
C MET A 6 -3.22 -28.50 18.79
N GLU A 7 -3.04 -29.14 19.96
CA GLU A 7 -2.44 -28.52 21.15
C GLU A 7 -0.95 -28.17 20.92
N ASN A 8 -0.20 -29.04 20.22
CA ASN A 8 1.19 -28.75 19.86
C ASN A 8 1.33 -27.66 18.78
N ALA A 9 0.33 -27.46 17.93
CA ALA A 9 0.40 -26.46 16.86
C ALA A 9 0.48 -25.02 17.41
N GLU A 10 -0.16 -24.74 18.56
CA GLU A 10 -0.11 -23.43 19.21
C GLU A 10 1.29 -23.09 19.77
N ASP A 11 2.13 -24.09 20.05
CA ASP A 11 3.51 -23.89 20.54
C ASP A 11 4.49 -23.54 19.41
N PHE A 12 4.11 -23.77 18.15
CA PHE A 12 4.87 -23.33 16.97
C PHE A 12 4.48 -21.92 16.49
N GLU A 13 3.42 -21.33 17.02
CA GLU A 13 3.08 -19.95 16.69
C GLU A 13 4.04 -18.97 17.36
N ALA A 14 4.55 -18.01 16.58
CA ALA A 14 5.28 -16.86 17.11
C ALA A 14 4.32 -15.90 17.83
N LYS A 15 3.89 -16.28 19.05
CA LYS A 15 2.89 -15.57 19.88
C LYS A 15 3.23 -14.07 20.03
N GLU A 16 4.51 -13.73 20.11
CA GLU A 16 5.07 -12.37 20.24
C GLU A 16 4.80 -11.44 19.03
N THR A 17 4.82 -11.98 17.80
CA THR A 17 4.65 -11.22 16.55
C THR A 17 3.27 -11.38 15.93
N SER A 18 2.48 -12.36 16.39
CA SER A 18 1.13 -12.65 15.90
C SER A 18 0.17 -11.44 15.89
N LYS A 19 0.38 -10.46 16.78
CA LYS A 19 -0.49 -9.28 16.94
C LYS A 19 0.14 -7.96 16.45
N LYS A 20 1.36 -7.98 15.92
CA LYS A 20 2.08 -6.77 15.51
C LYS A 20 2.21 -6.70 14.00
N LEU A 21 1.74 -5.61 13.41
CA LEU A 21 1.97 -5.35 11.99
C LEU A 21 3.48 -5.15 11.75
N PRO A 22 4.07 -5.80 10.73
CA PRO A 22 5.46 -5.58 10.39
C PRO A 22 5.72 -4.11 10.06
N LEU A 23 6.84 -3.57 10.54
CA LEU A 23 7.17 -2.16 10.33
C LEU A 23 7.22 -1.80 8.84
N GLY A 24 7.75 -2.69 7.99
CA GLY A 24 7.76 -2.49 6.53
C GLY A 24 6.35 -2.36 5.94
N TRP A 25 5.38 -3.10 6.49
CA TRP A 25 3.97 -3.01 6.08
C TRP A 25 3.35 -1.68 6.46
N LEU A 26 3.64 -1.18 7.67
CA LEU A 26 3.19 0.14 8.10
C LEU A 26 3.80 1.27 7.25
N ILE A 27 5.09 1.18 6.94
CA ILE A 27 5.77 2.15 6.06
C ILE A 27 5.14 2.13 4.67
N LEU A 28 4.92 0.95 4.09
CA LEU A 28 4.27 0.82 2.79
C LEU A 28 2.85 1.40 2.82
N PHE A 29 2.06 1.07 3.84
CA PHE A 29 0.70 1.56 4.00
C PHE A 29 0.63 3.09 4.02
N TRP A 30 1.43 3.74 4.87
CA TRP A 30 1.49 5.19 4.93
C TRP A 30 2.09 5.81 3.67
N GLY A 31 3.09 5.16 3.07
CA GLY A 31 3.67 5.57 1.80
C GLY A 31 2.63 5.60 0.68
N LEU A 32 1.79 4.57 0.58
CA LEU A 32 0.70 4.51 -0.39
C LEU A 32 -0.38 5.56 -0.15
N ILE A 33 -0.69 5.88 1.11
CA ILE A 33 -1.62 6.99 1.44
C ILE A 33 -1.04 8.32 0.96
N ILE A 34 0.20 8.63 1.34
CA ILE A 34 0.86 9.88 0.95
C ILE A 34 0.97 9.97 -0.57
N TRP A 35 1.36 8.87 -1.22
CA TRP A 35 1.44 8.77 -2.67
C TRP A 35 0.08 8.96 -3.34
N GLY A 36 -0.98 8.37 -2.79
CA GLY A 36 -2.35 8.54 -3.27
C GLY A 36 -2.82 10.00 -3.20
N VAL A 37 -2.55 10.69 -2.09
CA VAL A 37 -2.86 12.12 -1.94
C VAL A 37 -2.06 12.96 -2.95
N TYR A 38 -0.76 12.69 -3.08
CA TYR A 38 0.09 13.36 -4.07
C TYR A 38 -0.46 13.16 -5.49
N TYR A 39 -0.73 11.91 -5.88
CA TYR A 39 -1.27 11.58 -7.20
C TYR A 39 -2.61 12.27 -7.44
N PHE A 40 -3.51 12.25 -6.46
CA PHE A 40 -4.80 12.92 -6.56
C PHE A 40 -4.63 14.42 -6.84
N ILE A 41 -3.76 15.11 -6.10
CA ILE A 41 -3.51 16.54 -6.31
C ILE A 41 -2.86 16.77 -7.68
N SER A 42 -1.87 15.96 -8.06
CA SER A 42 -1.10 16.15 -9.30
C SER A 42 -1.89 15.85 -10.57
N TYR A 43 -2.81 14.89 -10.53
CA TYR A 43 -3.49 14.39 -11.74
C TYR A 43 -4.99 14.68 -11.77
N THR A 44 -5.54 15.37 -10.77
CA THR A 44 -6.92 15.88 -10.84
C THR A 44 -6.96 17.19 -11.62
N PRO A 45 -7.70 17.28 -12.75
CA PRO A 45 -7.68 18.46 -13.62
C PRO A 45 -8.10 19.77 -12.93
N SER A 46 -9.07 19.71 -12.01
CA SER A 46 -9.54 20.88 -11.28
C SER A 46 -8.53 21.41 -10.25
N ILE A 47 -7.53 20.61 -9.87
CA ILE A 47 -6.52 20.97 -8.86
C ILE A 47 -5.22 21.41 -9.54
N SER A 48 -4.67 20.59 -10.43
CA SER A 48 -3.35 20.84 -11.04
C SER A 48 -3.41 21.45 -12.44
N GLY A 49 -4.58 21.50 -13.07
CA GLY A 49 -4.72 21.85 -14.48
C GLY A 49 -4.20 20.80 -15.46
N TRP A 50 -3.80 19.61 -14.94
CA TRP A 50 -3.37 18.46 -15.72
C TRP A 50 -4.54 17.92 -16.56
N SER A 51 -4.25 17.46 -17.77
CA SER A 51 -5.22 16.79 -18.63
C SER A 51 -4.51 15.85 -19.58
N GLN A 52 -5.17 14.74 -19.92
CA GLN A 52 -4.63 13.76 -20.87
C GLN A 52 -4.33 14.36 -22.25
N GLU A 53 -5.17 15.27 -22.75
CA GLU A 53 -4.97 15.93 -24.05
C GLU A 53 -3.68 16.75 -24.10
N LYS A 54 -3.47 17.64 -23.12
CA LYS A 54 -2.21 18.41 -22.99
C LYS A 54 -0.98 17.48 -22.90
N ALA A 55 -1.06 16.43 -22.09
CA ALA A 55 0.04 15.48 -21.94
C ALA A 55 0.34 14.74 -23.26
N TYR A 56 -0.68 14.38 -24.02
CA TYR A 56 -0.53 13.78 -25.34
C TYR A 56 0.09 14.76 -26.33
N GLU A 57 -0.41 16.00 -26.41
CA GLU A 57 0.15 17.05 -27.27
C GLU A 57 1.63 17.32 -26.98
N GLU A 58 2.02 17.39 -25.71
CA GLU A 58 3.42 17.56 -25.31
C GLU A 58 4.29 16.36 -25.74
N SER A 59 3.74 15.15 -25.69
CA SER A 59 4.47 13.93 -26.08
C SER A 59 4.79 13.85 -27.58
N ILE A 60 3.93 14.42 -28.43
CA ILE A 60 4.09 14.42 -29.90
C ILE A 60 4.85 15.64 -30.43
N LYS A 61 5.01 16.70 -29.61
CA LYS A 61 5.81 17.89 -29.92
C LYS A 61 7.31 17.71 -29.65
N LYS A 62 7.68 16.59 -29.02
CA LYS A 62 9.05 16.24 -28.63
C LYS A 62 9.74 15.39 -29.69
#